data_AF-A0A914ZXM2-F1
#
_entry.id   AF-A0A914ZXM2-F1
#
_cell.length_a   1.000
_cell.length_b   1.000
_cell.length_c   1.000
_cell.angle_alpha   90.00
_cell.angle_beta   90.00
_cell.angle_gamma   90.00
#
_symmetry.space_group_name_H-M   'P 1'
#
loop_
_entity.id
_entity.type
_entity.pdbx_description
1 polymer ?
#
loop_
_entity_poly.entity_id
_entity_poly.type
_entity_poly.pdbx_seq_one_letter_code
_entity_poly.pdbx_strand_id
1 'polypeptide(L)'
;MPTVIVSLARQPGVHTELHYSNVAVIGRGSFGMVHLAILTNSGEAVAIKKVLQDGLFKHRKLLQIVGVLDHRNVVQLKSYFYSHGANDAEVYLNLILE
;
A
#
# COMPACT_ATOMS: atom_id res chain seq x y z
N MET A 1 -10.54 12.85 -8.94
CA MET A 1 -9.47 12.35 -8.07
C MET A 1 -9.83 10.93 -7.64
N PRO A 2 -8.92 9.96 -7.66
CA PRO A 2 -9.24 8.60 -7.22
C PRO A 2 -9.40 8.57 -5.70
N THR A 3 -10.54 8.04 -5.24
CA THR A 3 -10.79 7.71 -3.83
C THR A 3 -10.55 6.23 -3.66
N VAL A 4 -9.72 5.84 -2.68
CA VAL A 4 -9.51 4.44 -2.33
C VAL A 4 -9.89 4.19 -0.88
N ILE A 5 -10.55 3.07 -0.64
CA ILE A 5 -10.81 2.59 0.71
C ILE A 5 -9.58 1.81 1.15
N VAL A 6 -8.95 2.25 2.23
CA VAL A 6 -7.73 1.65 2.77
C VAL A 6 -7.98 1.09 4.17
N SER A 7 -7.29 0.01 4.50
CA SER A 7 -7.21 -0.52 5.86
C SER A 7 -6.04 0.09 6.60
N LEU A 8 -6.25 0.52 7.85
CA LEU A 8 -5.18 1.04 8.69
C LEU A 8 -4.24 -0.09 9.15
N ALA A 9 -2.94 0.16 9.12
CA ALA A 9 -1.94 -0.83 9.51
C ALA A 9 -1.95 -1.11 11.02
N ARG A 10 -2.11 -0.04 11.83
CA ARG A 10 -2.15 -0.11 13.30
C ARG A 10 -3.45 -0.70 13.86
N GLN A 11 -4.54 -0.69 13.09
CA GLN A 11 -5.86 -1.17 13.50
C GLN A 11 -6.50 -1.98 12.36
N PRO A 12 -6.15 -3.28 12.22
CA PRO A 12 -6.74 -4.14 11.21
C PRO A 12 -8.26 -4.21 11.36
N GLY A 13 -8.99 -3.90 10.28
CA GLY A 13 -10.46 -3.87 10.27
C GLY A 13 -11.08 -2.47 10.31
N VAL A 14 -10.29 -1.44 10.63
CA VAL A 14 -10.71 -0.05 10.42
C VAL A 14 -10.40 0.35 8.98
N HIS A 15 -11.44 0.74 8.26
CA HIS A 15 -11.36 1.22 6.88
C HIS A 15 -11.57 2.73 6.85
N THR A 16 -10.77 3.42 6.04
CA THR A 16 -10.89 4.87 5.84
C THR A 16 -10.73 5.22 4.37
N GLU A 17 -11.29 6.35 3.97
CA GLU A 17 -11.12 6.89 2.62
C GLU A 17 -9.82 7.67 2.54
N LEU A 18 -9.01 7.35 1.53
CA LEU A 18 -7.75 8.02 1.26
C LEU A 18 -7.75 8.56 -0.16
N HIS A 19 -7.34 9.81 -0.28
CA HIS A 19 -7.23 10.54 -1.53
C HIS A 19 -5.77 10.88 -1.76
N TYR A 20 -5.27 10.58 -2.96
CA TYR A 20 -3.90 10.85 -3.35
C TYR A 20 -3.82 11.37 -4.79
N SER A 21 -2.77 12.11 -5.08
CA SER A 21 -2.52 12.71 -6.39
C SER A 21 -1.03 12.68 -6.74
N ASN A 22 -0.67 13.23 -7.90
CA ASN A 22 0.72 13.36 -8.38
C ASN A 22 1.48 12.02 -8.38
N VAL A 23 0.88 10.99 -8.97
CA VAL A 23 1.40 9.62 -8.96
C VAL A 23 2.53 9.50 -9.99
N ALA A 24 3.73 9.12 -9.55
CA ALA A 24 4.89 8.87 -10.40
C ALA A 24 5.57 7.54 -10.06
N VAL A 25 6.03 6.79 -11.05
CA VAL A 25 6.80 5.55 -10.82
C VAL A 25 8.22 5.92 -10.41
N ILE A 26 8.64 5.49 -9.22
CA ILE A 26 10.00 5.76 -8.69
C ILE A 26 10.87 4.51 -8.61
N GLY A 27 10.29 3.31 -8.72
CA GLY A 27 11.05 2.08 -8.64
C GLY A 27 10.33 0.90 -9.28
N ARG A 28 11.11 0.03 -9.93
CA ARG A 28 10.66 -1.26 -10.45
C ARG A 28 11.58 -2.34 -9.90
N GLY A 29 11.01 -3.43 -9.42
CA GLY A 29 11.77 -4.58 -8.93
C GLY A 29 11.04 -5.89 -9.21
N SER A 30 11.68 -7.01 -8.87
CA SER A 30 11.11 -8.35 -9.02
C SER A 30 9.80 -8.54 -8.26
N PHE A 31 9.64 -7.87 -7.12
CA PHE A 31 8.44 -7.94 -6.28
C PHE A 31 7.33 -6.95 -6.68
N GLY A 32 7.52 -6.13 -7.72
CA GLY A 32 6.51 -5.19 -8.21
C GLY A 32 7.02 -3.77 -8.43
N MET A 33 6.12 -2.79 -8.31
CA MET A 33 6.39 -1.38 -8.63
C MET A 33 6.13 -0.47 -7.44
N VAL A 34 6.96 0.56 -7.30
CA VAL A 34 6.81 1.61 -6.28
C VAL A 34 6.46 2.92 -6.95
N HIS A 35 5.40 3.54 -6.46
CA HIS A 35 4.93 4.84 -6.91
C HIS A 35 5.12 5.86 -5.79
N LEU A 36 5.58 7.06 -6.12
CA LEU A 36 5.45 8.23 -5.27
C LEU A 36 4.05 8.81 -5.48
N ALA A 37 3.37 9.17 -4.41
CA ALA A 37 2.09 9.88 -4.44
C ALA A 37 2.06 10.94 -3.35
N ILE A 38 1.18 11.94 -3.49
CA ILE A 38 0.96 12.98 -2.48
C ILE A 38 -0.46 12.80 -1.92
N LEU A 39 -0.57 12.64 -0.61
CA LEU A 39 -1.84 12.60 0.10
C LEU A 39 -2.51 13.97 0.01
N THR A 40 -3.74 14.04 -0.48
CA THR A 40 -4.41 15.35 -0.66
C THR A 40 -4.85 15.98 0.65
N ASN A 41 -5.10 15.16 1.69
CA ASN A 41 -5.58 15.64 2.98
C ASN A 41 -4.46 16.31 3.80
N SER A 42 -3.25 15.75 3.76
CA SER A 42 -2.09 16.24 4.54
C SER A 42 -1.04 16.95 3.70
N GLY A 43 -1.05 16.80 2.36
CA GLY A 43 0.03 17.27 1.48
C GLY A 43 1.31 16.43 1.58
N GLU A 44 1.28 15.32 2.30
CA GLU A 44 2.43 14.48 2.58
C GLU A 44 2.77 13.57 1.40
N ALA A 45 4.06 13.45 1.07
CA ALA A 45 4.54 12.47 0.10
C ALA A 45 4.57 11.07 0.72
N VAL A 46 4.09 10.08 -0.02
CA VAL A 46 4.04 8.67 0.40
C VAL A 46 4.51 7.75 -0.71
N ALA A 47 5.08 6.62 -0.34
CA ALA A 47 5.45 5.57 -1.28
C ALA A 47 4.37 4.46 -1.31
N ILE A 48 3.79 4.23 -2.49
CA ILE A 48 2.82 3.17 -2.74
C ILE A 48 3.52 2.00 -3.43
N LYS A 49 3.81 0.93 -2.68
CA LYS A 49 4.39 -0.31 -3.21
C LYS A 49 3.28 -1.27 -3.63
N LYS A 50 3.12 -1.45 -4.95
CA LYS A 50 2.17 -2.36 -5.59
C LYS A 50 2.83 -3.72 -5.83
N VAL A 51 2.31 -4.75 -5.18
CA VAL A 51 2.83 -6.13 -5.21
C VAL A 51 1.73 -7.06 -5.72
N LEU A 52 2.04 -7.90 -6.72
CA LEU A 52 1.12 -8.94 -7.19
C LEU A 52 0.99 -10.03 -6.13
N GLN A 53 -0.23 -10.38 -5.75
CA GLN A 53 -0.50 -11.51 -4.86
C GLN A 53 -0.68 -12.76 -5.72
N ASP A 54 0.29 -13.65 -5.67
CA ASP A 54 0.15 -14.98 -6.24
C ASP A 54 -0.70 -15.86 -5.31
N GLY A 55 -1.67 -16.59 -5.86
CA GLY A 55 -2.68 -17.35 -5.12
C GLY A 55 -2.08 -18.43 -4.20
N LEU A 56 -0.84 -18.85 -4.46
CA LEU A 56 -0.08 -19.82 -3.67
C LEU A 56 0.65 -19.21 -2.46
N PHE A 57 0.90 -17.89 -2.47
CA PHE A 57 1.63 -17.18 -1.42
C PHE A 57 0.79 -16.04 -0.86
N LYS A 58 -0.17 -16.39 -0.01
CA LYS A 58 -0.85 -15.39 0.82
C LYS A 58 0.19 -14.77 1.75
N HIS A 59 0.65 -13.57 1.44
CA HIS A 59 1.53 -12.76 2.30
C HIS A 59 0.82 -12.28 3.60
N ARG A 60 -0.10 -13.09 4.15
CA ARG A 60 -0.82 -12.89 5.40
C ARG A 60 0.13 -12.66 6.59
N LYS A 61 1.33 -13.26 6.59
CA LYS A 61 2.33 -13.03 7.64
C LYS A 61 3.00 -11.65 7.55
N LEU A 62 3.17 -11.09 6.36
CA LEU A 62 3.90 -9.81 6.20
C LEU A 62 3.08 -8.64 6.75
N LEU A 63 1.77 -8.63 6.50
CA LEU A 63 0.86 -7.61 7.07
C LEU A 63 0.81 -7.67 8.60
N GLN A 64 0.90 -8.86 9.21
CA GLN A 64 0.95 -9.03 10.67
C GLN A 64 2.25 -8.51 11.30
N ILE A 65 3.36 -8.54 10.57
CA ILE A 65 4.65 -8.06 11.06
C ILE A 65 4.78 -6.54 10.85
N VAL A 66 4.47 -6.06 9.65
CA VAL A 66 4.70 -4.64 9.28
C VAL A 66 3.74 -3.69 9.99
N GLY A 67 2.53 -4.11 10.36
CA GLY A 67 1.62 -3.30 11.18
C GLY A 67 2.08 -3.10 12.63
N VAL A 68 3.05 -3.89 13.11
CA VAL A 68 3.53 -3.91 14.50
C VAL A 68 4.92 -3.28 14.64
N LEU A 69 5.64 -3.07 13.54
CA LEU A 69 6.96 -2.47 13.55
C LEU A 69 6.85 -0.93 13.58
N ASP A 70 7.12 -0.36 14.75
CA ASP A 70 7.24 1.09 14.95
C ASP A 70 8.67 1.40 15.44
N HIS A 71 9.57 1.69 14.50
CA HIS A 71 10.97 1.94 14.80
C HIS A 71 11.56 2.99 13.85
N ARG A 72 12.33 3.95 14.39
CA ARG A 72 12.95 5.06 13.64
C ARG A 72 13.72 4.65 12.37
N ASN A 73 14.29 3.45 12.35
CA ASN A 73 15.11 2.94 11.22
C ASN A 73 14.31 2.03 10.28
N VAL A 74 12.99 1.92 10.44
CA VAL A 74 12.12 1.06 9.63
C VAL A 74 11.02 1.93 9.04
N VAL A 75 10.90 1.89 7.71
CA VAL A 75 9.82 2.60 7.00
C VAL A 75 8.47 2.13 7.50
N GLN A 76 7.66 3.06 8.00
CA GLN A 76 6.38 2.75 8.59
C GLN A 76 5.32 2.47 7.51
N LEU A 77 4.54 1.40 7.72
CA LEU A 77 3.30 1.18 6.96
C LEU A 77 2.16 1.95 7.60
N LYS A 78 1.59 2.90 6.85
CA LYS A 78 0.45 3.70 7.30
C LYS A 78 -0.86 2.96 7.08
N SER A 79 -1.05 2.50 5.85
CA SER A 79 -2.27 1.84 5.41
C SER A 79 -2.00 0.94 4.20
N TYR A 80 -2.98 0.13 3.83
CA TYR A 80 -2.89 -0.73 2.65
C TYR A 80 -4.26 -0.95 2.02
N PHE A 81 -4.29 -1.30 0.75
CA PHE A 81 -5.52 -1.65 0.05
C PHE A 81 -5.27 -2.68 -1.05
N TYR A 82 -6.31 -3.41 -1.42
CA TYR A 82 -6.28 -4.34 -2.54
C TYR A 82 -6.83 -3.68 -3.80
N SER A 83 -6.22 -3.95 -4.94
CA SER A 83 -6.70 -3.51 -6.25
C SER A 83 -6.65 -4.66 -7.25
N HIS A 84 -7.62 -4.75 -8.14
CA HIS A 84 -7.61 -5.72 -9.23
C HIS A 84 -6.75 -5.23 -10.40
N GLY A 85 -6.12 -6.17 -11.10
CA GLY A 85 -5.36 -5.94 -12.31
C GLY A 85 -6.23 -5.70 -13.54
N ALA A 86 -5.59 -5.76 -14.71
CA ALA A 86 -6.31 -5.82 -15.98
C ALA A 86 -7.08 -7.14 -16.14
N ASN A 87 -6.55 -8.21 -15.55
CA ASN A 87 -7.23 -9.49 -15.40
C ASN A 87 -7.86 -9.55 -14.00
N ASP A 88 -9.14 -9.91 -13.91
CA ASP A 88 -9.85 -10.04 -12.63
C ASP A 88 -9.26 -11.11 -11.70
N ALA A 89 -8.45 -12.02 -12.24
CA ALA A 89 -7.70 -13.02 -11.49
C ALA A 89 -6.46 -12.43 -10.77
N GLU A 90 -5.98 -11.25 -11.18
CA GLU A 90 -4.80 -10.62 -10.61
C GLU A 90 -5.18 -9.67 -9.49
N VAL A 91 -4.89 -10.06 -8.25
CA VAL A 91 -5.06 -9.20 -7.09
C VAL A 91 -3.71 -8.58 -6.73
N TYR A 92 -3.69 -7.27 -6.58
CA TYR A 92 -2.52 -6.53 -6.12
C TYR A 92 -2.75 -6.02 -4.70
N LEU A 93 -1.73 -6.16 -3.86
CA LEU A 93 -1.64 -5.50 -2.57
C LEU A 93 -0.84 -4.20 -2.73
N ASN A 94 -1.46 -3.08 -2.36
CA ASN A 94 -0.83 -1.77 -2.37
C ASN A 94 -0.52 -1.38 -0.92
N LEU A 95 0.75 -1.21 -0.61
CA LEU A 95 1.24 -0.79 0.70
C LEU A 95 1.55 0.71 0.66
N ILE A 96 0.92 1.49 1.53
CA ILE A 96 1.16 2.93 1.68
C ILE A 96 2.18 3.13 2.80
N LEU A 97 3.36 3.58 2.42
CA LEU A 97 4.53 3.76 3.28
C LEU A 97 4.82 5.26 3.45
N GLU A 98 5.47 5.62 4.56
CA GLU A 98 6.07 6.97 4.70
C GLU A 98 7.15 7.26 3.65
#